data_AF-A0A0C2CFV9-F1
#
_entry.id   AF-A0A0C2CFV9-F1
#
_cell.length_a   1.000
_cell.length_b   1.000
_cell.length_c   1.000
_cell.angle_alpha   90.00
_cell.angle_beta   90.00
_cell.angle_gamma   90.00
#
_symmetry.space_group_name_H-M   'P 1'
#
loop_
_entity.id
_entity.type
_entity.pdbx_description
1 polymer ?
#
loop_
_entity_poly.entity_id
_entity_poly.type
_entity_poly.pdbx_seq_one_letter_code
_entity_poly.pdbx_strand_id
1 'polypeptide(L)' 'MEQPANHDNGEVKAERMHRIYRMFSSPSAQGPSLETVTAFLMRKVKLNLLTYNNGFFRVVKESATKGNER' A
#
# COMPACT_ATOMS: atom_id res chain seq x y z
N MET A 1 -9.70 24.15 -14.52
CA MET A 1 -9.77 22.70 -14.26
C MET A 1 -8.67 22.38 -13.26
N GLU A 2 -9.04 22.26 -11.99
CA GLU A 2 -8.10 21.86 -10.94
C GLU A 2 -7.83 20.37 -11.14
N GLN A 3 -6.60 20.03 -11.53
CA GLN A 3 -6.16 18.64 -11.59
C GLN A 3 -6.06 18.13 -10.15
N PRO A 4 -6.78 17.07 -9.73
CA PRO A 4 -6.47 16.45 -8.46
C PRO A 4 -5.10 15.79 -8.64
N ALA A 5 -4.07 16.39 -8.05
CA ALA A 5 -2.73 15.84 -7.97
C ALA A 5 -2.76 14.55 -7.12
N ASN A 6 -3.26 13.47 -7.69
CA ASN A 6 -3.02 12.13 -7.18
C ASN A 6 -1.58 11.80 -7.59
N HIS A 7 -0.61 12.29 -6.80
CA HIS A 7 0.80 11.91 -6.90
C HIS A 7 0.91 10.44 -6.46
N ASP A 8 0.45 9.54 -7.35
CA ASP A 8 0.47 8.09 -7.18
C ASP A 8 1.86 7.58 -7.53
N ASN A 9 2.87 7.92 -6.71
CA ASN A 9 4.18 7.29 -6.83
C ASN A 9 4.16 5.78 -6.45
N GLY A 10 2.97 5.21 -6.24
CA GLY A 10 2.77 3.88 -5.68
C GLY A 10 3.15 3.77 -4.20
N GLU A 11 3.33 4.90 -3.53
CA GLU A 11 3.74 5.00 -2.12
C GLU A 11 2.53 5.12 -1.20
N VAL A 12 2.51 4.32 -0.13
CA VAL A 12 1.38 4.23 0.80
C VAL A 12 1.85 4.14 2.25
N LYS A 13 1.23 4.90 3.15
CA LYS A 13 1.44 4.78 4.60
C LYS A 13 0.52 3.73 5.22
N ALA A 14 0.92 3.13 6.34
CA ALA A 14 0.11 2.17 7.08
C ALA A 14 -1.26 2.75 7.48
N GLU A 15 -1.32 4.02 7.87
CA GLU A 15 -2.56 4.73 8.22
C GLU A 15 -3.55 4.80 7.05
N ARG A 16 -3.03 5.05 5.83
CA ARG A 16 -3.84 5.06 4.61
C ARG A 16 -4.42 3.68 4.33
N MET A 17 -3.63 2.62 4.48
CA MET A 17 -4.10 1.24 4.35
C MET A 17 -5.16 0.89 5.40
N HIS A 18 -4.95 1.26 6.66
CA HIS A 18 -5.91 1.04 7.73
C HIS A 18 -7.26 1.72 7.46
N ARG A 19 -7.23 2.97 6.96
CA ARG A 19 -8.45 3.70 6.56
C ARG A 19 -9.18 3.01 5.41
N ILE A 20 -8.45 2.52 4.42
CA ILE A 20 -9.00 1.74 3.30
C ILE A 20 -9.65 0.45 3.82
N TYR A 21 -8.97 -0.33 4.67
CA TYR A 21 -9.55 -1.52 5.28
C TYR A 21 -10.86 -1.21 6.01
N ARG A 22 -10.95 -0.08 6.72
CA ARG A 22 -12.19 0.38 7.37
C ARG A 22 -13.27 0.81 6.37
N MET A 23 -12.90 1.40 5.23
CA MET A 23 -13.84 1.82 4.19
C MET A 23 -14.45 0.65 3.42
N PHE A 24 -13.70 -0.43 3.23
CA PHE A 24 -14.15 -1.62 2.48
C PHE A 24 -14.65 -2.76 3.39
N SER A 25 -14.33 -2.72 4.68
CA SER A 25 -14.91 -3.64 5.67
C SER A 25 -16.36 -3.26 5.95
N SER A 26 -17.19 -4.26 6.23
CA SER A 26 -18.57 -4.01 6.66
C SER A 26 -18.59 -3.14 7.93
N PRO A 27 -19.57 -2.24 8.09
CA PRO A 27 -19.67 -1.35 9.26
C PRO A 27 -19.77 -2.12 10.58
N SER A 28 -20.27 -3.36 10.55
CA SER A 28 -20.39 -4.26 11.69
C SER A 28 -19.14 -5.10 11.97
N ALA A 29 -18.17 -5.13 11.04
CA ALA A 29 -16.96 -5.90 11.21
C ALA A 29 -15.88 -5.07 11.93
N GLN A 30 -15.38 -5.60 13.04
CA GLN A 30 -14.21 -5.04 13.71
C GLN A 30 -12.98 -5.30 12.82
N GLY A 31 -12.62 -4.28 12.03
CA GLY A 31 -11.46 -4.33 11.15
C GLY A 31 -10.12 -4.47 11.91
N PRO A 32 -9.04 -4.83 11.21
CA PRO A 32 -7.71 -4.97 11.83
C PRO A 32 -7.23 -3.63 12.39
N SER A 33 -6.56 -3.66 13.55
CA SER A 33 -5.93 -2.48 14.14
C SER A 33 -4.75 -1.97 13.29
N LEU A 34 -4.34 -0.72 13.50
CA LEU A 34 -3.18 -0.13 12.81
C LEU A 34 -1.90 -0.96 13.02
N GLU A 35 -1.70 -1.51 14.21
CA GLU A 35 -0.57 -2.40 14.50
C GLU A 35 -0.61 -3.67 13.63
N THR A 36 -1.78 -4.30 13.48
CA THR A 36 -1.97 -5.47 12.63
C THR A 36 -1.69 -5.13 11.17
N VAL A 37 -2.15 -3.98 10.68
CA VAL A 37 -1.87 -3.49 9.32
C VAL A 37 -0.38 -3.26 9.12
N THR A 38 0.29 -2.63 10.08
CA THR A 38 1.72 -2.36 10.03
C THR A 38 2.52 -3.67 10.02
N ALA A 39 2.19 -4.60 10.91
CA ALA A 39 2.82 -5.92 10.97
C ALA A 39 2.65 -6.69 9.65
N PHE A 40 1.46 -6.62 9.04
CA PHE A 40 1.20 -7.22 7.74
C PHE A 40 2.05 -6.61 6.62
N LEU A 41 2.14 -5.29 6.54
CA LEU A 41 2.97 -4.60 5.55
C LEU A 41 4.46 -4.91 5.76
N MET A 42 4.94 -4.91 7.00
CA MET A 42 6.31 -5.31 7.35
C MET A 42 6.61 -6.76 6.97
N ARG A 43 5.65 -7.68 7.14
CA ARG A 43 5.80 -9.06 6.67
C ARG A 43 5.95 -9.13 5.15
N LYS A 44 5.22 -8.31 4.39
CA LYS A 44 5.38 -8.20 2.93
C LYS A 44 6.74 -7.62 2.53
N VAL A 45 7.32 -6.73 3.33
CA VAL A 45 8.70 -6.23 3.12
C VAL A 45 9.71 -7.36 3.28
N LYS A 46 9.57 -8.21 4.31
CA LYS A 46 10.43 -9.40 4.50
C LYS A 46 10.35 -10.40 3.34
N LEU A 47 9.22 -10.42 2.62
CA LEU A 47 9.00 -11.26 1.43
C LEU A 47 9.47 -10.59 0.13
N ASN A 48 10.13 -9.41 0.19
CA ASN A 48 10.52 -8.61 -0.96
C ASN A 48 9.35 -8.22 -1.90
N LEU A 49 8.11 -8.18 -1.39
CA LEU A 49 6.95 -7.72 -2.15
C LEU A 49 6.76 -6.20 -2.03
N LEU A 50 7.22 -5.63 -0.91
CA LEU A 50 7.18 -4.20 -0.63
C LEU A 50 8.56 -3.71 -0.21
N THR A 51 8.86 -2.44 -0.49
CA THR A 51 9.96 -1.69 0.11
C THR A 51 9.41 -0.76 1.17
N TYR A 52 10.15 -0.56 2.25
CA TYR A 52 9.83 0.45 3.26
C TYR A 52 10.91 1.54 3.25
N ASN A 53 10.52 2.78 2.97
CA ASN A 53 11.41 3.93 2.92
C ASN A 53 10.74 5.16 3.56
N ASN A 54 11.41 5.77 4.54
CA ASN A 54 10.96 7.00 5.21
C ASN A 54 9.49 7.00 5.69
N GLY A 55 9.01 5.86 6.20
CA GLY A 55 7.62 5.73 6.66
C GLY A 55 6.60 5.37 5.56
N PHE A 56 7.05 5.18 4.32
CA PHE A 56 6.22 4.80 3.18
C PHE A 56 6.50 3.37 2.74
N PHE A 57 5.45 2.66 2.36
CA PHE A 57 5.51 1.36 1.73
C PHE A 57 5.33 1.54 0.23
N ARG A 58 6.14 0.86 -0.57
CA ARG A 58 6.04 0.88 -2.04
C ARG A 58 6.10 -0.54 -2.55
N VAL A 59 5.34 -0.85 -3.59
CA VAL A 59 5.46 -2.16 -4.26
C VAL A 59 6.85 -2.28 -4.86
N VAL A 60 7.53 -3.41 -4.60
CA VAL A 60 8.71 -3.77 -5.37
C VAL A 60 8.20 -4.07 -6.77
N LYS A 61 8.38 -3.13 -7.70
CA LYS A 61 8.36 -3.49 -9.11
C LYS A 61 9.59 -4.37 -9.29
N GLU A 62 9.42 -5.69 -9.17
CA GLU A 62 10.27 -6.60 -9.94
C GLU A 62 10.28 -6.01 -11.33
N SER A 63 11.47 -5.75 -11.89
CA SER A 63 11.65 -5.09 -13.19
C SER A 63 10.65 -5.68 -14.16
N ALA A 64 9.47 -5.04 -14.28
CA ALA A 64 8.45 -5.41 -15.22
C ALA A 64 9.18 -5.20 -16.50
N THR A 65 9.60 -6.32 -17.08
CA THR A 65 10.55 -6.37 -18.15
C THR A 65 10.01 -5.38 -19.16
N LYS A 66 10.80 -4.38 -19.53
CA LYS A 66 10.47 -3.55 -20.69
C LYS A 66 10.07 -4.53 -21.80
N GLY A 67 8.80 -4.62 -22.14
CA GLY A 67 8.32 -5.64 -23.05
C GLY A 67 6.89 -6.07 -22.79
N ASN A 68 5.93 -5.25 -23.19
CA ASN A 68 4.97 -5.69 -24.20
C ASN A 68 4.30 -4.50 -24.89
N GLU A 69 5.10 -3.69 -25.57
CA GLU A 69 4.66 -3.05 -26.82
C GLU A 69 5.00 -4.05 -27.94
N ARG A 70 4.03 -4.89 -28.30
CA ARG A 70 3.98 -5.59 -29.60
C ARG A 70 2.53 -5.79 -29.99
#